data_AF-I8U962-F1
#
_entry.id   AF-I8U962-F1
#
_cell.length_a   1.000
_cell.length_b   1.000
_cell.length_c   1.000
_cell.angle_alpha   90.00
_cell.angle_beta   90.00
_cell.angle_gamma   90.00
#
_symmetry.space_group_name_H-M   'P 1'
#
loop_
_entity.id
_entity.type
_entity.pdbx_description
1 polymer ?
#
loop_
_entity_poly.entity_id
_entity_poly.type
_entity_poly.pdbx_seq_one_letter_code
_entity_poly.pdbx_strand_id
1 'polypeptide(L)'
;MMVTAELAVILLNLVLVCSAYFWFYPRVAGADLRKVALFDVLTTALALLIVGSKFWGSGQQFDLVFGNSNWFWFTLVTYLILETPLALWYLKRYGIHKS
;
A
#
# COMPACT_ATOMS: atom_id res chain seq x y z
N MET A 1 -9.02 10.67 21.71
CA MET A 1 -8.70 11.11 20.34
C MET A 1 -9.18 10.03 19.38
N MET A 2 -10.29 10.26 18.68
CA MET A 2 -10.89 9.25 17.80
C MET A 2 -10.04 9.17 16.52
N VAL A 3 -9.47 8.00 16.25
CA VAL A 3 -8.85 7.71 14.95
C VAL A 3 -9.99 7.60 13.93
N THR A 4 -10.03 8.49 12.94
CA THR A 4 -11.02 8.41 11.85
C THR A 4 -10.77 7.16 11.01
N ALA A 5 -11.82 6.62 10.38
CA ALA A 5 -11.72 5.41 9.57
C ALA A 5 -10.66 5.55 8.47
N GLU A 6 -10.56 6.75 7.86
CA GLU A 6 -9.56 7.06 6.84
C GLU A 6 -8.14 6.92 7.37
N LEU A 7 -7.88 7.48 8.55
CA LEU A 7 -6.55 7.48 9.17
C LEU A 7 -6.15 6.06 9.57
N ALA A 8 -7.09 5.24 10.05
CA ALA A 8 -6.85 3.84 10.34
C ALA A 8 -6.44 3.04 9.08
N VAL A 9 -7.09 3.28 7.94
CA VAL A 9 -6.76 2.61 6.67
C VAL A 9 -5.41 3.08 6.14
N ILE A 10 -5.15 4.39 6.16
CA ILE A 10 -3.85 4.97 5.75
C ILE A 10 -2.72 4.37 6.59
N LEU A 11 -2.90 4.29 7.90
CA LEU A 11 -1.87 3.79 8.81
C LEU A 11 -1.63 2.28 8.62
N LEU A 12 -2.69 1.52 8.33
CA LEU A 12 -2.57 0.10 7.97
C LEU A 12 -1.78 -0.09 6.67
N ASN A 13 -2.13 0.66 5.61
CA ASN A 13 -1.39 0.64 4.34
C ASN A 13 0.07 1.05 4.54
N LEU A 14 0.33 2.11 5.29
CA LEU A 14 1.68 2.60 5.60
C LEU A 14 2.50 1.51 6.30
N VAL A 15 1.96 0.87 7.33
CA VAL A 15 2.67 -0.18 8.08
C VAL A 15 2.95 -1.38 7.18
N LEU A 16 1.99 -1.80 6.34
CA LEU A 16 2.19 -2.91 5.40
C LEU A 16 3.28 -2.59 4.39
N VAL A 17 3.19 -1.45 3.69
CA VAL A 17 4.15 -1.06 2.65
C VAL A 17 5.53 -0.82 3.25
N CYS A 18 5.63 -0.12 4.39
CA CYS A 18 6.91 0.08 5.08
C CYS A 18 7.53 -1.27 5.47
N SER A 19 6.77 -2.18 6.07
CA SER A 19 7.28 -3.50 6.47
C SER A 19 7.72 -4.32 5.27
N ALA A 20 6.97 -4.27 4.17
CA ALA A 20 7.28 -4.93 2.91
C ALA A 20 8.59 -4.40 2.31
N TYR A 21 8.72 -3.08 2.15
CA TYR A 21 9.88 -2.45 1.52
C TYR A 21 11.14 -2.43 2.41
N PHE A 22 11.03 -2.27 3.73
CA PHE A 22 12.21 -2.25 4.62
C PHE A 22 12.75 -3.64 4.95
N TRP A 23 11.89 -4.64 5.12
CA TRP A 23 12.31 -5.95 5.64
C TRP A 23 12.20 -7.05 4.59
N PHE A 24 11.05 -7.12 3.91
CA PHE A 24 10.74 -8.23 3.02
C PHE A 24 11.48 -8.11 1.68
N TYR A 25 11.41 -6.96 1.02
CA TYR A 25 11.99 -6.76 -0.33
C TYR A 25 13.51 -6.82 -0.39
N PRO A 26 14.30 -6.23 0.53
CA PRO A 26 15.75 -6.41 0.51
C PRO A 26 16.16 -7.85 0.81
N ARG A 27 15.34 -8.60 1.56
CA ARG A 27 15.64 -9.99 1.95
C ARG A 27 15.19 -11.02 0.92
N VAL A 28 14.10 -10.78 0.20
CA VAL A 28 13.45 -11.76 -0.69
C VAL A 28 13.70 -11.45 -2.17
N ALA A 29 13.64 -10.18 -2.57
CA ALA A 29 13.67 -9.80 -3.98
C ALA A 29 15.03 -9.28 -4.45
N GLY A 30 15.79 -8.57 -3.62
CA GLY A 30 17.12 -8.06 -4.00
C GLY A 30 17.06 -7.22 -5.29
N ALA A 31 17.57 -7.72 -6.42
CA ALA A 31 17.50 -7.04 -7.72
C ALA A 31 16.30 -7.49 -8.60
N ASP A 32 15.54 -8.50 -8.18
CA ASP A 32 14.41 -9.05 -8.94
C ASP A 32 13.13 -8.23 -8.75
N LEU A 33 12.96 -7.21 -9.59
CA LEU A 33 11.74 -6.37 -9.62
C LEU A 33 10.45 -7.17 -9.84
N ARG A 34 10.51 -8.31 -10.56
CA ARG A 34 9.35 -9.19 -10.76
C ARG A 34 8.83 -9.80 -9.46
N LYS A 35 9.73 -10.17 -8.54
CA LYS A 35 9.33 -10.72 -7.24
C LYS A 35 8.71 -9.61 -6.39
N VAL A 36 9.31 -8.42 -6.39
CA VAL A 36 8.74 -7.24 -5.71
C VAL A 36 7.31 -7.00 -6.15
N ALA A 37 7.06 -6.92 -7.46
CA ALA A 37 5.72 -6.65 -8.00
C ALA A 37 4.69 -7.74 -7.61
N LEU A 38 5.09 -9.02 -7.58
CA LEU A 38 4.20 -10.10 -7.16
C LEU A 38 3.82 -9.97 -5.68
N PHE A 39 4.80 -9.72 -4.81
CA PHE A 39 4.53 -9.52 -3.38
C PHE A 39 3.72 -8.26 -3.14
N ASP A 40 3.97 -7.18 -3.88
CA ASP A 40 3.20 -5.95 -3.77
C ASP A 40 1.71 -6.16 -4.09
N VAL A 41 1.40 -6.89 -5.18
CA VAL A 41 0.03 -7.25 -5.52
C VAL A 41 -0.62 -8.09 -4.41
N LEU A 42 0.12 -9.04 -3.82
CA LEU A 42 -0.38 -9.84 -2.70
C LEU A 42 -0.63 -8.99 -1.45
N THR A 43 0.28 -8.05 -1.13
CA THR A 43 0.14 -7.16 0.02
C THR A 43 -1.04 -6.20 -0.16
N THR A 44 -1.23 -5.66 -1.37
CA THR A 44 -2.39 -4.85 -1.73
C THR A 44 -3.69 -5.63 -1.60
N ALA A 45 -3.72 -6.88 -2.09
CA ALA A 45 -4.89 -7.76 -1.98
C ALA A 45 -5.23 -8.07 -0.51
N LEU A 46 -4.22 -8.32 0.33
CA LEU A 46 -4.41 -8.52 1.76
C LEU A 46 -4.94 -7.27 2.46
N ALA A 47 -4.39 -6.09 2.14
CA ALA A 47 -4.88 -4.82 2.67
C ALA A 47 -6.36 -4.60 2.32
N LEU A 48 -6.73 -4.83 1.05
CA LEU A 48 -8.11 -4.76 0.59
C LEU A 48 -9.02 -5.78 1.28
N LEU A 49 -8.57 -7.00 1.54
CA LEU A 49 -9.34 -8.01 2.27
C LEU A 49 -9.57 -7.62 3.74
N ILE A 50 -8.57 -7.04 4.40
CA ILE A 50 -8.67 -6.62 5.81
C ILE A 50 -9.62 -5.43 5.93
N VAL A 51 -9.42 -4.39 5.10
CA VAL A 51 -10.28 -3.20 5.09
C VAL A 51 -11.68 -3.58 4.64
N GLY A 52 -11.79 -4.39 3.59
CA GLY A 52 -13.03 -4.97 3.10
C GLY A 52 -13.77 -5.66 4.22
N SER A 53 -13.19 -6.68 4.86
CA SER A 53 -13.82 -7.41 5.97
C SER A 53 -14.28 -6.50 7.13
N LYS A 54 -13.58 -5.38 7.38
CA LYS A 54 -13.90 -4.47 8.47
C LYS A 54 -15.01 -3.47 8.14
N PHE A 55 -15.04 -2.96 6.92
CA PHE A 55 -15.99 -1.93 6.47
C PHE A 55 -17.06 -2.47 5.53
N TRP A 56 -17.08 -3.77 5.27
CA TRP A 56 -18.11 -4.43 4.49
C TRP A 56 -19.47 -4.26 5.15
N GLY A 57 -20.40 -3.61 4.45
CA GLY A 57 -21.75 -3.38 4.96
C GLY A 57 -21.88 -2.32 6.05
N SER A 58 -20.79 -1.63 6.44
CA SER A 58 -20.88 -0.56 7.44
C SER A 58 -21.46 0.74 6.89
N GLY A 59 -21.58 0.87 5.56
CA GLY A 59 -22.04 2.09 4.89
C GLY A 59 -21.10 3.30 5.06
N GLN A 60 -19.89 3.08 5.60
CA GLN A 60 -18.92 4.15 5.84
C GLN A 60 -18.44 4.71 4.49
N GLN A 61 -18.74 5.97 4.24
CA GLN A 61 -18.19 6.71 3.12
C GLN A 61 -16.78 7.18 3.48
N PHE A 62 -15.86 7.02 2.54
CA PHE A 62 -14.49 7.50 2.69
C PHE A 62 -14.32 8.71 1.78
N ASP A 63 -13.86 9.81 2.34
CA ASP A 63 -13.55 10.99 1.56
C ASP A 63 -12.15 10.85 0.98
N LEU A 64 -12.07 10.67 -0.34
CA LEU A 64 -10.84 10.78 -1.07
C LEU A 64 -10.63 12.26 -1.40
N VAL A 65 -9.38 12.72 -1.46
CA VAL A 65 -9.02 14.15 -1.70
C VAL A 65 -9.75 14.78 -2.90
N PHE A 66 -10.24 13.96 -3.84
CA PHE A 66 -10.98 14.39 -5.04
C PHE A 66 -12.47 13.98 -5.08
N GLY A 67 -13.04 13.41 -4.01
CA GLY A 67 -14.45 13.06 -3.91
C GLY A 67 -14.76 11.88 -2.98
N ASN A 68 -16.05 11.67 -2.71
CA ASN A 68 -16.52 10.53 -1.92
C ASN A 68 -16.28 9.21 -2.65
N SER A 69 -15.73 8.23 -1.96
CA SER A 69 -15.36 6.93 -2.50
C SER A 69 -15.60 5.81 -1.51
N ASN A 70 -15.64 4.59 -2.02
CA ASN A 70 -15.75 3.40 -1.19
C ASN A 70 -14.41 3.04 -0.57
N TRP A 71 -14.45 2.24 0.50
CA TRP A 71 -13.27 1.68 1.16
C TRP A 71 -12.29 1.01 0.18
N PHE A 72 -12.80 0.39 -0.89
CA PHE A 72 -11.98 -0.24 -1.93
C PHE A 72 -11.09 0.78 -2.64
N TRP A 73 -11.70 1.82 -3.23
CA TRP A 73 -10.97 2.87 -3.95
C TRP A 73 -10.08 3.68 -3.01
N PHE A 74 -10.56 3.97 -1.80
CA PHE A 74 -9.78 4.67 -0.80
C PHE A 74 -8.49 3.91 -0.46
N THR A 75 -8.61 2.61 -0.16
CA THR A 75 -7.46 1.75 0.19
C THR A 75 -6.50 1.62 -0.99
N LEU A 76 -7.02 1.38 -2.20
CA LEU A 76 -6.19 1.19 -3.39
C LEU A 76 -5.41 2.47 -3.73
N VAL A 77 -6.06 3.63 -3.75
CA VAL A 77 -5.40 4.90 -4.06
C VAL A 77 -4.39 5.28 -2.99
N THR A 78 -4.73 5.18 -1.71
CA THR A 78 -3.77 5.49 -0.63
C THR A 78 -2.59 4.53 -0.62
N TYR A 79 -2.82 3.24 -0.85
CA TYR A 79 -1.75 2.26 -0.98
C TYR A 79 -0.79 2.66 -2.11
N LEU A 80 -1.33 2.97 -3.30
CA LEU A 80 -0.54 3.32 -4.48
C LEU A 80 0.26 4.62 -4.27
N ILE A 81 -0.32 5.62 -3.60
CA ILE A 81 0.39 6.86 -3.22
C ILE A 81 1.56 6.58 -2.27
N LEU A 82 1.39 5.67 -1.30
CA LEU A 82 2.44 5.31 -0.35
C LEU A 82 3.51 4.40 -0.97
N GLU A 83 3.09 3.51 -1.87
CA GLU A 83 3.95 2.57 -2.57
C GLU A 83 4.85 3.30 -3.59
N THR A 84 4.29 4.23 -4.38
CA THR A 84 5.02 4.97 -5.43
C THR A 84 6.38 5.53 -4.99
N PRO A 85 6.51 6.32 -3.89
CA PRO A 85 7.80 6.84 -3.45
C PRO A 85 8.77 5.74 -3.01
N LEU A 86 8.27 4.65 -2.45
CA LEU A 86 9.09 3.50 -2.03
C LEU A 86 9.55 2.67 -3.23
N ALA A 87 8.68 2.45 -4.21
CA ALA A 87 9.01 1.83 -5.49
C ALA A 87 10.10 2.64 -6.22
N LEU A 88 9.95 3.96 -6.30
CA LEU A 88 10.95 4.87 -6.89
C LEU A 88 12.29 4.81 -6.12
N TRP A 89 12.24 4.81 -4.79
CA TRP A 89 13.44 4.67 -3.96
C TRP A 89 14.15 3.33 -4.18
N TYR A 90 13.38 2.24 -4.26
CA TYR A 90 13.90 0.89 -4.50
C TYR A 90 14.52 0.76 -5.88
N LEU A 91 13.84 1.25 -6.93
CA LEU A 91 14.38 1.33 -8.28
C LEU A 91 15.69 2.12 -8.32
N LYS A 92 15.76 3.25 -7.61
CA LYS A 92 17.01 4.05 -7.51
C LYS A 92 18.13 3.29 -6.79
N ARG A 93 17.80 2.48 -5.77
CA ARG A 93 18.78 1.72 -4.99
C ARG A 93 19.32 0.48 -5.70
N TYR A 94 18.47 -0.21 -6.48
CA TYR A 94 18.82 -1.49 -7.12
C TYR A 94 19.00 -1.40 -8.64
N GLY A 95 18.59 -0.31 -9.27
CA GLY A 95 18.46 -0.25 -10.72
C GLY A 95 18.72 1.12 -11.33
N ILE A 96 19.90 1.73 -11.08
CA ILE A 96 20.60 2.55 -12.10
C ILE A 96 22.13 2.42 -11.89
N HIS A 97 22.73 1.34 -12.37
CA HIS A 97 24.06 1.42 -13.00
C HIS A 97 23.78 1.44 -14.51
N LYS A 98 23.49 2.63 -15.05
CA LYS A 98 23.65 2.92 -16.47
C LYS A 98 24.79 3.93 -16.56
N SER A 99 26.02 3.42 -16.60
CA SER A 99 27.05 3.80 -17.57
C SER A 99 28.27 2.92 -17.37
#